data_AF-A0A6L5Y5B5-F1
#
_entry.id   AF-A0A6L5Y5B5-F1
#
_cell.length_a   1.000
_cell.length_b   1.000
_cell.length_c   1.000
_cell.angle_alpha   90.00
_cell.angle_beta   90.00
_cell.angle_gamma   90.00
#
_symmetry.space_group_name_H-M   'P 1'
#
loop_
_entity.id
_entity.type
_entity.pdbx_description
1 polymer ?
#
loop_
_entity_poly.entity_id
_entity_poly.type
_entity_poly.pdbx_seq_one_letter_code
_entity_poly.pdbx_strand_id
1 'polypeptide(L)' 'MTKSERHNWIDSIENSAAVVSSKLGSAVVDSVFRRFGVNCVEDASDSILPDIFSEMYAYEADLK' A
#
# COMPACT_ATOMS: atom_id res chain seq x y z
N MET A 1 6.03 -10.06 -12.84
CA MET A 1 7.02 -9.55 -11.88
C MET A 1 7.83 -10.73 -11.36
N THR A 2 9.10 -10.57 -11.00
CA THR A 2 9.85 -11.64 -10.30
C THR A 2 9.46 -11.68 -8.81
N LYS A 3 9.78 -12.78 -8.12
CA LYS A 3 9.49 -12.91 -6.67
C LYS A 3 10.18 -11.82 -5.83
N SER A 4 11.40 -11.42 -6.20
CA SER A 4 12.13 -10.38 -5.46
C SER A 4 11.53 -9.00 -5.69
N GLU A 5 11.15 -8.67 -6.92
CA GLU A 5 10.46 -7.42 -7.22
C GLU A 5 9.11 -7.35 -6.48
N ARG A 6 8.36 -8.47 -6.41
CA ARG A 6 7.10 -8.52 -5.65
C ARG A 6 7.30 -8.21 -4.18
N HIS A 7 8.31 -8.82 -3.54
CA HIS A 7 8.61 -8.53 -2.13
C HIS A 7 9.00 -7.06 -1.93
N ASN A 8 9.82 -6.49 -2.81
CA ASN A 8 10.20 -5.07 -2.71
C ASN A 8 8.97 -4.14 -2.78
N TRP A 9 7.97 -4.48 -3.60
CA TRP A 9 6.71 -3.73 -3.65
C TRP A 9 5.91 -3.85 -2.37
N ILE A 10 5.76 -5.07 -1.84
CA ILE A 10 5.06 -5.33 -0.58
C ILE A 10 5.72 -4.53 0.55
N ASP A 11 7.04 -4.66 0.72
CA ASP A 11 7.79 -3.96 1.76
C ASP A 11 7.62 -2.43 1.66
N SER A 12 7.63 -1.90 0.43
CA SER A 12 7.46 -0.47 0.19
C SER A 12 6.05 0.02 0.54
N ILE A 13 5.03 -0.75 0.19
CA ILE A 13 3.62 -0.45 0.52
C ILE A 13 3.41 -0.53 2.03
N GLU A 14 3.93 -1.55 2.69
CA GLU A 14 3.82 -1.71 4.15
C GLU A 14 4.51 -0.56 4.90
N ASN A 15 5.68 -0.11 4.43
CA ASN A 15 6.37 1.02 5.02
C ASN A 15 5.54 2.32 4.90
N SER A 16 5.00 2.62 3.71
CA SER A 16 4.10 3.78 3.53
C SER A 16 2.82 3.63 4.35
N ALA A 17 2.22 2.45 4.39
CA ALA A 17 1.04 2.16 5.19
C ALA A 17 1.29 2.36 6.71
N ALA A 18 2.48 2.02 7.21
CA ALA A 18 2.87 2.27 8.60
C ALA A 18 2.93 3.76 8.91
N VAL A 19 3.48 4.57 8.00
CA VAL A 19 3.51 6.04 8.15
C VAL A 19 2.10 6.62 8.11
N VAL A 20 1.30 6.24 7.11
CA VAL A 20 -0.08 6.71 6.93
C VAL A 20 -0.95 6.33 8.12
N SER A 21 -0.90 5.08 8.57
CA SER A 21 -1.70 4.61 9.71
C SER A 21 -1.28 5.28 11.02
N SER A 22 0.00 5.59 11.21
CA SER A 22 0.48 6.33 12.38
C SER A 22 -0.09 7.75 12.46
N LYS A 23 -0.36 8.39 11.32
CA LYS A 23 -0.83 9.79 11.26
C LYS A 23 -2.34 9.93 11.08
N LEU A 24 -2.95 9.09 10.25
CA LEU A 24 -4.35 9.18 9.84
C LEU A 24 -5.21 8.03 10.37
N GLY A 25 -4.59 7.02 11.01
CA GLY A 25 -5.26 5.83 11.49
C GLY A 25 -5.34 4.71 10.45
N SER A 26 -5.46 3.47 10.94
CA SER A 26 -5.51 2.27 10.09
C SER A 26 -6.71 2.24 9.15
N ALA A 27 -7.82 2.90 9.50
CA ALA A 27 -9.01 2.95 8.65
C ALA A 27 -8.75 3.56 7.26
N VAL A 28 -7.80 4.50 7.15
CA VAL A 28 -7.41 5.07 5.85
C VAL A 28 -6.67 4.04 5.01
N VAL A 29 -5.72 3.32 5.60
CA VAL A 29 -4.98 2.22 4.94
C VAL A 29 -5.96 1.13 4.47
N ASP A 30 -6.87 0.69 5.34
CA ASP A 30 -7.90 -0.30 5.00
C ASP A 30 -8.79 0.17 3.84
N SER A 31 -9.11 1.47 3.79
CA SER A 31 -9.90 2.04 2.70
C SER A 31 -9.18 2.02 1.35
N VAL A 32 -7.85 2.15 1.35
CA VAL A 32 -7.03 2.04 0.14
C VAL A 32 -7.08 0.59 -0.35
N PHE A 33 -6.75 -0.38 0.50
CA PHE A 33 -6.80 -1.80 0.12
C PHE A 33 -8.17 -2.23 -0.42
N ARG A 34 -9.25 -1.81 0.23
CA ARG A 34 -10.62 -2.12 -0.22
C ARG A 34 -10.98 -1.51 -1.58
N ARG A 35 -10.43 -0.34 -1.94
CA ARG A 35 -10.63 0.26 -3.28
C ARG A 35 -10.06 -0.61 -4.40
N PHE A 36 -8.99 -1.34 -4.11
CA PHE A 36 -8.38 -2.32 -5.01
C PHE A 36 -8.96 -3.73 -4.85
N GLY A 37 -9.97 -3.91 -4.00
CA GLY A 37 -10.63 -5.20 -3.77
C GLY A 37 -9.81 -6.20 -2.96
N VAL A 38 -8.81 -5.74 -2.20
CA VAL A 38 -7.95 -6.59 -1.37
C VAL A 38 -8.12 -6.27 0.12
N ASN A 39 -7.82 -7.23 0.99
CA ASN A 39 -7.85 -7.00 2.45
C ASN A 39 -6.48 -6.55 2.98
N CYS A 40 -5.41 -7.03 2.36
CA CYS A 40 -4.03 -6.62 2.62
C CYS A 40 -3.22 -6.63 1.32
N VAL A 41 -1.98 -6.17 1.39
CA VAL A 41 -1.11 -6.07 0.20
C VAL A 41 -0.70 -7.46 -0.32
N GLU A 42 -0.65 -8.47 0.53
CA GLU A 42 -0.24 -9.83 0.16
C GLU A 42 -1.29 -10.55 -0.69
N ASP A 43 -2.57 -10.17 -0.55
CA ASP A 43 -3.69 -10.62 -1.39
C ASP A 43 -3.62 -10.02 -2.81
N ALA A 44 -2.82 -8.97 -3.01
CA ALA A 44 -2.74 -8.27 -4.28
C ALA A 44 -2.02 -9.09 -5.36
N SER A 45 -2.58 -9.01 -6.57
CA SER A 45 -1.92 -9.49 -7.78
C SER A 45 -0.76 -8.57 -8.17
N ASP A 46 0.26 -9.11 -8.84
CA ASP A 46 1.45 -8.36 -9.25
C ASP A 46 1.12 -7.11 -10.08
N SER A 47 0.03 -7.12 -10.84
CA SER A 47 -0.37 -6.01 -11.72
C SER A 47 -0.91 -4.80 -10.96
N ILE A 48 -1.47 -4.98 -9.76
CA ILE A 48 -2.10 -3.88 -9.00
C ILE A 48 -1.20 -3.32 -7.90
N LEU A 49 -0.10 -4.00 -7.55
CA LEU A 49 0.86 -3.53 -6.55
C LEU A 49 1.38 -2.10 -6.83
N PRO A 50 1.76 -1.73 -8.07
CA PRO A 50 2.21 -0.37 -8.35
C PRO A 50 1.13 0.68 -8.11
N ASP A 51 -0.13 0.38 -8.41
CA ASP A 51 -1.26 1.30 -8.21
C ASP A 51 -1.57 1.49 -6.72
N ILE A 52 -1.57 0.39 -5.95
CA ILE A 52 -1.72 0.43 -4.49
C ILE A 52 -0.60 1.29 -3.87
N PHE A 53 0.64 1.09 -4.31
CA PHE A 53 1.76 1.91 -3.82
C PHE A 53 1.59 3.38 -4.16
N SER A 54 1.26 3.70 -5.42
CA SER A 54 1.09 5.09 -5.84
C SER A 54 0.03 5.81 -4.99
N GLU A 55 -1.08 5.15 -4.70
CA GLU A 55 -2.16 5.73 -3.89
C GLU A 55 -1.74 5.86 -2.42
N MET A 56 -1.15 4.83 -1.83
CA MET A 56 -0.64 4.88 -0.45
C MET A 56 0.45 5.97 -0.28
N TYR A 57 1.34 6.08 -1.26
CA TYR A 57 2.42 7.07 -1.25
C TYR A 57 1.88 8.50 -1.42
N ALA A 58 0.81 8.71 -2.17
CA ALA A 58 0.16 10.02 -2.24
C ALA A 58 -0.35 10.48 -0.87
N TYR A 59 -1.00 9.58 -0.10
CA TYR A 59 -1.36 9.87 1.29
C TYR A 59 -0.14 10.16 2.15
N GLU A 60 0.95 9.39 2.02
CA GLU A 60 2.19 9.64 2.76
C GLU A 60 2.82 11.00 2.41
N ALA A 61 2.83 11.37 1.13
CA ALA A 61 3.40 12.61 0.64
C ALA A 61 2.64 13.85 1.15
N ASP A 62 1.30 13.76 1.21
CA ASP A 62 0.45 14.84 1.76
C ASP A 62 0.61 15.03 3.28
N LEU A 63 1.26 14.09 3.98
CA LEU A 63 1.53 14.18 5.42
C LEU A 63 2.87 14.85 5.77
N LYS A 64 3.67 15.22 4.77
CA LYS A 64 4.96 15.91 4.91
C LYS A 64 4.82 17.40 4.71
#